data_AF-A0A9X0D147-F1
#
_entry.id   AF-A0A9X0D147-F1
#
_cell.length_a   1.000
_cell.length_b   1.000
_cell.length_c   1.000
_cell.angle_alpha   90.00
_cell.angle_beta   90.00
_cell.angle_gamma   90.00
#
_symmetry.space_group_name_H-M   'P 1'
#
loop_
_entity.id
_entity.type
_entity.pdbx_description
1 polymer ?
#
loop_
_entity_poly.entity_id
_entity_poly.type
_entity_poly.pdbx_seq_one_letter_code
_entity_poly.pdbx_strand_id
1 'polypeptide(L)'
;MGKTGIKVTCVQPFTTNTGLVWHPKSRFPSLYPVLEPEYVAKRQWLAHSEIKQLSYYRPAVLLNFMLAGFLPVKATLVLVDFLKVGLDEHIPSDEKKSD
;
A
#
# COMPACT_ATOMS: atom_id res chain seq x y z
N MET A 1 29.13 13.67 -17.89
CA MET A 1 28.31 12.76 -17.06
C MET A 1 27.19 12.24 -17.94
N GLY A 2 27.17 10.97 -18.33
CA GLY A 2 26.14 10.50 -19.25
C GLY A 2 26.29 9.04 -19.66
N LYS A 3 25.87 8.13 -18.78
CA LYS A 3 25.56 6.75 -19.19
C LYS A 3 24.04 6.68 -19.39
N THR A 4 23.59 6.75 -20.64
CA THR A 4 22.16 6.74 -21.02
C THR A 4 21.62 5.33 -21.31
N GLY A 5 22.43 4.29 -21.12
CA GLY A 5 22.03 2.89 -21.37
C GLY A 5 21.28 2.20 -20.23
N ILE A 6 21.27 2.77 -19.02
CA ILE A 6 20.61 2.18 -17.86
C ILE A 6 19.19 2.73 -17.77
N LYS A 7 18.22 1.86 -18.01
CA LYS A 7 16.79 2.16 -17.87
C LYS A 7 16.37 1.77 -16.45
N VAL A 8 15.80 2.72 -15.72
CA VAL A 8 15.29 2.52 -14.36
C VAL A 8 13.78 2.63 -14.39
N THR A 9 13.10 1.74 -13.67
CA THR A 9 11.66 1.76 -13.51
C THR A 9 11.34 1.92 -12.03
N CYS A 10 10.68 3.01 -11.66
CA CYS A 10 10.14 3.18 -10.33
C CYS A 10 8.77 2.50 -10.28
N VAL A 11 8.60 1.56 -9.35
CA VAL A 11 7.30 0.95 -9.08
C VAL A 11 6.93 1.20 -7.63
N GLN A 12 5.73 1.73 -7.44
CA GLN A 12 5.17 2.00 -6.12
C GLN A 12 3.89 1.17 -5.95
N PRO A 13 3.99 -0.03 -5.34
CA PRO A 13 2.82 -0.81 -5.01
C PRO A 13 2.07 -0.21 -3.82
N PHE A 14 0.77 -0.51 -3.74
CA PHE A 14 -0.03 -0.26 -2.53
C PHE A 14 0.10 -1.46 -1.56
N THR A 15 -0.62 -1.45 -0.44
CA THR A 15 -0.63 -2.58 0.52
C THR A 15 -0.77 -3.91 -0.21
N THR A 16 0.24 -4.76 -0.08
CA THR A 16 0.33 -6.05 -0.77
C THR A 16 0.42 -7.14 0.29
N ASN A 17 -0.41 -8.17 0.17
CA ASN A 17 -0.43 -9.28 1.11
C ASN A 17 0.69 -10.28 0.81
N THR A 18 1.93 -9.91 1.10
CA THR A 18 3.12 -10.73 0.84
C THR A 18 3.35 -11.84 1.86
N GLY A 19 2.51 -11.94 2.90
CA GLY A 19 2.73 -12.82 4.05
C GLY A 19 3.85 -12.36 5.01
N LEU A 20 4.52 -11.24 4.71
CA LEU A 20 5.52 -10.62 5.61
C LEU A 20 4.87 -9.85 6.77
N VAL A 21 3.62 -9.44 6.58
CA VAL A 21 2.86 -8.63 7.53
C VAL A 21 1.58 -9.35 7.94
N TRP A 22 1.23 -9.26 9.21
CA TRP A 22 0.08 -9.95 9.77
C TRP A 22 -1.21 -9.20 9.42
N HIS A 23 -2.15 -9.94 8.81
CA HIS A 23 -3.52 -9.50 8.53
C HIS A 23 -3.65 -8.05 8.01
N PRO A 24 -3.13 -7.73 6.81
CA PRO A 24 -3.33 -6.40 6.24
C PRO A 24 -4.83 -6.15 6.06
N LYS A 25 -5.34 -5.08 6.67
CA LYS A 25 -6.77 -4.71 6.60
C LYS A 25 -6.97 -3.28 6.14
N SER A 26 -8.15 -3.08 5.58
CA SER A 26 -8.68 -1.79 5.18
C SER A 26 -10.18 -1.81 5.40
N ARG A 27 -10.71 -0.80 6.10
CA ARG A 27 -12.16 -0.63 6.26
C ARG A 27 -12.88 -0.42 4.93
N PHE A 28 -12.19 0.20 3.97
CA PHE A 28 -12.74 0.55 2.66
C PHE A 28 -11.87 -0.07 1.57
N PRO A 29 -12.04 -1.36 1.21
CA PRO A 29 -11.26 -2.01 0.15
C PRO A 29 -11.41 -1.31 -1.21
N SER A 30 -12.58 -0.71 -1.44
CA SER A 30 -12.86 0.15 -2.59
C SER A 30 -12.05 1.44 -2.60
N LEU A 31 -11.32 1.80 -1.52
CA LEU A 31 -10.45 2.97 -1.39
C LEU A 31 -8.97 2.58 -1.18
N TYR A 32 -8.74 1.57 -0.34
CA TYR A 32 -7.43 0.97 -0.05
C TYR A 32 -7.50 -0.53 -0.27
N PRO A 33 -7.21 -1.01 -1.48
CA PRO A 33 -7.28 -2.42 -1.79
C PRO A 33 -6.02 -3.10 -1.26
N VAL A 34 -6.18 -4.24 -0.60
CA VAL A 34 -5.06 -5.15 -0.36
C VAL A 34 -4.86 -5.94 -1.65
N LEU A 35 -3.65 -5.88 -2.20
CA LEU A 35 -3.32 -6.52 -3.47
C LEU A 35 -2.65 -7.87 -3.26
N GLU A 36 -2.94 -8.82 -4.15
CA GLU A 36 -2.25 -10.12 -4.16
C GLU A 36 -0.84 -9.99 -4.76
N PRO A 37 0.17 -10.69 -4.20
CA PRO A 37 1.55 -10.62 -4.67
C PRO A 37 1.72 -10.94 -6.15
N GLU A 38 1.06 -11.98 -6.66
CA GLU A 38 1.15 -12.40 -8.06
C GLU A 38 0.68 -11.31 -9.01
N TYR A 39 -0.38 -10.60 -8.62
CA TYR A 39 -0.91 -9.48 -9.37
C TYR A 39 0.08 -8.32 -9.42
N VAL A 40 0.67 -7.97 -8.27
CA VAL A 40 1.65 -6.88 -8.17
C VAL A 40 2.91 -7.22 -8.97
N ALA A 41 3.42 -8.44 -8.87
CA ALA A 41 4.59 -8.91 -9.61
C ALA A 41 4.37 -8.86 -11.13
N LYS A 42 3.20 -9.35 -11.60
CA LYS A 42 2.84 -9.28 -13.02
C LYS A 42 2.79 -7.84 -13.53
N ARG A 43 2.23 -6.93 -12.74
CA ARG A 43 2.14 -5.50 -13.08
C ARG A 43 3.51 -4.82 -13.10
N GLN A 44 4.36 -5.15 -12.13
CA GLN A 44 5.76 -4.68 -12.08
C GLN A 44 6.54 -5.12 -13.32
N TRP A 45 6.43 -6.39 -13.70
CA TRP A 45 7.09 -6.92 -14.90
C TRP A 45 6.65 -6.19 -16.18
N LEU A 46 5.34 -5.98 -16.35
CA LEU A 46 4.81 -5.23 -17.50
C LEU A 46 5.32 -3.79 -17.53
N ALA A 47 5.35 -3.11 -16.38
CA ALA A 47 5.87 -1.75 -16.27
C ALA A 47 7.35 -1.65 -16.65
N HIS A 48 8.14 -2.64 -16.22
CA HIS A 48 9.56 -2.72 -16.55
C HIS A 48 9.78 -2.95 -18.05
N SER A 49 9.06 -3.91 -18.64
CA SER A 49 9.15 -4.22 -20.06
C SER A 49 8.78 -3.02 -20.95
N GLU A 50 7.76 -2.26 -20.54
CA GLU A 50 7.30 -1.08 -21.27
C GLU A 50 8.08 0.21 -20.92
N ILE A 51 9.02 0.16 -19.97
CA ILE A 51 9.79 1.30 -19.45
C ILE A 51 8.85 2.45 -19.01
N LYS A 52 7.75 2.08 -18.34
CA LYS A 52 6.77 3.03 -17.83
C LYS A 52 6.92 3.16 -16.32
N GLN A 53 6.84 4.39 -15.82
CA GLN A 53 6.63 4.58 -14.39
C GLN A 53 5.23 4.08 -14.04
N LEU A 54 5.16 3.02 -13.23
CA LEU A 54 3.90 2.47 -12.78
C LEU A 54 3.71 2.85 -11.32
N SER A 55 2.82 3.81 -11.09
CA SER A 55 2.35 4.09 -9.75
C SER A 55 0.92 3.61 -9.59
N TYR A 56 0.69 2.80 -8.55
CA TYR A 56 -0.63 2.24 -8.22
C TYR A 56 -1.51 3.23 -7.42
N TYR A 57 -1.33 4.54 -7.65
CA TYR A 57 -2.14 5.55 -7.00
C TYR A 57 -3.56 5.57 -7.58
N ARG A 58 -4.54 5.13 -6.79
CA ARG A 58 -5.93 5.53 -7.02
C ARG A 58 -6.14 6.98 -6.55
N PRO A 59 -7.10 7.73 -7.11
CA PRO A 59 -7.41 9.11 -6.70
C PRO A 59 -7.62 9.27 -5.18
N ALA A 60 -8.14 8.21 -4.56
CA ALA A 60 -8.21 7.96 -3.14
C ALA A 60 -6.94 8.28 -2.33
N VAL A 61 -5.78 7.84 -2.82
CA VAL A 61 -4.50 7.98 -2.11
C VAL A 61 -3.97 9.41 -2.24
N LEU A 62 -4.22 10.06 -3.38
CA LEU A 62 -3.94 11.48 -3.57
C LEU A 62 -4.77 12.34 -2.59
N LEU A 63 -6.04 12.00 -2.38
CA LEU A 63 -6.87 12.66 -1.37
C LEU A 63 -6.25 12.55 0.03
N ASN A 64 -5.65 11.42 0.42
CA ASN A 64 -4.96 11.34 1.71
C ASN A 64 -3.74 12.23 1.82
N PHE A 65 -2.94 12.34 0.75
CA PHE A 65 -1.82 13.27 0.73
C PHE A 65 -2.29 14.72 0.90
N MET A 66 -3.39 15.08 0.24
CA MET A 66 -4.01 16.40 0.40
C MET A 66 -4.56 16.62 1.81
N LEU A 67 -5.27 15.64 2.35
CA LEU A 67 -5.82 15.68 3.71
C LEU A 67 -4.71 15.77 4.77
N ALA A 68 -3.62 15.03 4.60
CA ALA A 68 -2.47 15.06 5.52
C ALA A 68 -1.75 16.41 5.53
N GLY A 69 -1.77 17.17 4.43
CA GLY A 69 -1.22 18.52 4.36
C GLY A 69 -2.13 19.60 4.93
N PHE A 70 -3.45 19.37 4.96
CA PHE A 70 -4.45 20.33 5.43
C PHE A 70 -4.86 20.12 6.89
N LEU A 71 -4.91 18.87 7.35
CA LEU A 71 -5.40 18.53 8.69
C LEU A 71 -4.30 18.68 9.76
N PRO A 72 -4.64 19.23 10.94
CA PRO A 72 -3.76 19.15 12.10
C PRO A 72 -3.45 17.69 12.45
N VAL A 73 -2.23 17.42 12.93
CA VAL A 73 -1.73 16.05 13.23
C VAL A 73 -2.74 15.20 14.02
N LYS A 74 -3.40 15.78 15.03
CA LYS A 74 -4.40 15.07 15.84
C LYS A 74 -5.62 14.62 15.04
N ALA A 75 -6.10 15.44 14.12
CA ALA A 75 -7.22 15.08 13.25
C ALA A 75 -6.80 13.99 12.25
N THR A 76 -5.56 14.05 11.76
CA THR A 76 -5.00 12.99 10.90
C THR A 76 -4.91 11.65 11.65
N LEU A 77 -4.51 11.64 12.93
CA LEU A 77 -4.50 10.42 13.74
C LEU A 77 -5.89 9.79 13.88
N VAL A 78 -6.90 10.60 14.19
CA VAL A 78 -8.30 10.13 14.29
C VAL A 78 -8.80 9.63 12.93
N LEU A 79 -8.43 10.29 11.83
CA LEU A 79 -8.78 9.86 10.49
C LEU A 79 -8.15 8.49 10.15
N VAL A 80 -6.85 8.31 10.42
CA VAL A 80 -6.15 7.04 10.18
C VAL A 80 -6.78 5.91 10.99
N ASP A 81 -7.08 6.16 12.28
CA ASP A 81 -7.79 5.20 13.14
C ASP A 81 -9.18 4.84 12.57
N PHE A 82 -9.95 5.84 12.13
CA PHE A 82 -11.26 5.62 11.51
C PHE A 82 -11.18 4.79 10.22
N LEU A 83 -10.17 5.06 9.39
CA LEU A 83 -9.95 4.37 8.11
C LEU A 83 -9.48 2.93 8.32
N LYS A 84 -8.95 2.59 9.51
CA LYS A 84 -8.38 1.27 9.85
C LYS A 84 -7.48 0.75 8.73
N VAL A 85 -6.62 1.62 8.20
CA VAL A 85 -5.64 1.29 7.17
C VAL A 85 -4.34 1.00 7.90
N GLY A 86 -3.90 -0.25 7.86
CA GLY A 86 -2.68 -0.63 8.57
C GLY A 86 -2.51 -2.14 8.70
N LEU A 87 -1.63 -2.49 9.63
CA LEU A 87 -1.36 -3.86 10.04
C LEU A 87 -2.06 -4.10 11.38
N ASP A 88 -2.67 -5.25 11.55
CA ASP A 88 -3.13 -5.65 12.88
C ASP A 88 -1.95 -6.13 13.72
N GLU A 89 -2.15 -6.16 15.04
CA GLU A 89 -1.19 -6.75 15.97
C GLU A 89 -0.92 -8.21 15.61
N HIS A 90 0.35 -8.61 15.74
CA HIS A 90 0.72 -10.00 15.62
C HIS A 90 0.20 -10.75 16.85
N ILE A 91 -0.90 -11.48 16.69
CA ILE A 91 -1.39 -12.42 17.71
C ILE A 91 -0.74 -13.78 17.43
N PRO A 92 0.13 -14.28 18.32
CA PRO A 92 0.74 -15.59 18.19
C PRO A 92 -0.34 -16.66 18.06
N SER A 93 -0.11 -17.67 17.22
CA SER A 93 -1.02 -18.80 17.02
C SER A 93 -1.37 -19.56 18.32
N ASP A 94 -0.52 -19.44 19.34
CA ASP A 94 -0.67 -20.10 20.63
C ASP A 94 -1.74 -19.46 21.52
N GLU A 95 -2.12 -18.20 21.27
CA GLU A 95 -3.17 -17.48 22.02
C GLU A 95 -4.58 -17.65 21.42
N LYS A 96 -4.73 -18.29 20.25
CA LYS A 96 -6.05 -18.52 19.61
C LYS A 96 -6.90 -19.63 20.26
N LYS A 97 -6.51 -20.17 21.42
CA LYS A 97 -7.27 -21.17 22.17
C LYS A 97 -7.89 -20.56 23.44
N SER A 98 -8.91 -19.72 23.26
CA SER A 98 -9.92 -19.44 24.28
C SER A 98 -10.95 -18.50 23.67
N ASP A 99 -11.93 -19.06 22.95
CA ASP A 99 -13.33 -18.61 22.92
C ASP A 99 -14.16 -19.60 22.08
#